data_AF-A0A1E4A5L0-F1
#
_entry.id   AF-A0A1E4A5L0-F1
#
_cell.length_a   1.000
_cell.length_b   1.000
_cell.length_c   1.000
_cell.angle_alpha   90.00
_cell.angle_beta   90.00
_cell.angle_gamma   90.00
#
_symmetry.space_group_name_H-M   'P 1'
#
loop_
_entity.id
_entity.type
_entity.pdbx_description
1 polymer ?
#
loop_
_entity_poly.entity_id
_entity_poly.type
_entity_poly.pdbx_seq_one_letter_code
_entity_poly.pdbx_strand_id
1 'polypeptide(L)'
;MPQNYFRIFSKNLAAILVLSAFTGGLNAQSIALQDLSAFRSPSPNWQLAGSVRADPDVKYDLRKAAEGKTILVNLPADPKQSKDIYSVQEHGDADIEMEFMMAKESNSGIYLQGRYEIQLLDSWGKKHAAAGDCGGIYERWDESRPQGHKGYQGYAPRQNASRVAGVWQKIRISFQAPRFDKSGKKTENARILSIYLNDLLIHENVELTGPTRGGMNNDEVARGPLRFQGDHGPVAFRNIVIRPFDGPKPFFKKLGYIVHDGRVLKQEQLGSLKPVKEGKASLIDNSVSSLANNYVIRYKGKIVIPAKGKYRFSGDFRGGYGNLRVGDQVVFPFAWHRDSREVELPAGDLPFEYSYAKVNEGDKPGFGLSVSGPGIRQTVLNEAGSVGTSQASDPIGLEPDRETAIHRSFINFGGQLLPYGVSVGSISGINYSVNLANGALIRSWKGLFLNVTPMWLSRGNGTSTPMGSVLDLSDAPQVSAVGGKAAGNYLLKGYKVDDNNNPTFLYTFGGAGFQDRIVPDSSGRYLDRTVMADEKGTSFRFILARGSEITEQPGGLFLVDGQFFIRLKEGGRAAIEDKDGVKLLAVDASDRLTYSVIW
;
A
#
# COMPACT_ATOMS: atom_id res chain seq x y z
N MET A 1 19.35 28.94 -6.83
CA MET A 1 18.50 28.17 -5.90
C MET A 1 17.11 28.80 -5.93
N PRO A 2 16.10 28.20 -6.57
CA PRO A 2 14.74 28.72 -6.47
C PRO A 2 14.14 28.27 -5.13
N GLN A 3 13.63 29.25 -4.40
CA GLN A 3 13.00 29.11 -3.09
C GLN A 3 11.57 28.55 -3.19
N ASN A 4 11.16 27.83 -2.15
CA ASN A 4 9.79 27.51 -1.72
C ASN A 4 9.03 26.39 -2.47
N TYR A 5 9.35 25.13 -2.18
CA TYR A 5 8.54 23.94 -2.55
C TYR A 5 8.15 23.05 -1.36
N PHE A 6 8.33 23.53 -0.13
CA PHE A 6 8.18 22.69 1.06
C PHE A 6 6.77 22.77 1.63
N ARG A 7 6.06 21.64 1.65
CA ARG A 7 4.87 21.44 2.48
C ARG A 7 5.24 20.57 3.68
N ILE A 8 5.05 21.12 4.88
CA ILE A 8 5.06 20.36 6.12
C ILE A 8 3.64 19.82 6.33
N PHE A 9 3.48 18.50 6.37
CA PHE A 9 2.19 17.88 6.64
C PHE A 9 1.91 17.90 8.16
N SER A 10 1.37 18.99 8.68
CA SER A 10 1.00 19.07 10.10
C SER A 10 -0.40 18.51 10.35
N LYS A 11 -0.52 17.42 11.13
CA LYS A 11 -1.53 17.23 12.19
C LYS A 11 -1.00 16.24 13.22
N ASN A 12 -1.01 16.67 14.49
CA ASN A 12 -0.82 15.82 15.66
C ASN A 12 -1.79 14.64 15.62
N LEU A 13 -1.27 13.44 15.42
CA LEU A 13 -1.82 12.22 15.98
C LEU A 13 -0.64 11.26 16.16
N ALA A 14 -0.54 10.65 17.34
CA ALA A 14 0.49 9.66 17.62
C ALA A 14 0.42 8.55 16.55
N ALA A 15 1.47 8.43 15.74
CA ALA A 15 1.60 7.34 14.79
C ALA A 15 1.86 6.05 15.56
N ILE A 16 0.80 5.30 15.86
CA ILE A 16 0.94 3.86 16.02
C ILE A 16 0.97 3.32 14.59
N LEU A 17 2.16 3.34 13.99
CA LEU A 17 2.43 2.56 12.79
C LEU A 17 2.29 1.09 13.18
N VAL A 18 1.06 0.58 13.13
CA VAL A 18 0.83 -0.85 12.99
C VAL A 18 1.26 -1.16 11.57
N LEU A 19 2.57 -1.35 11.37
CA LEU A 19 3.02 -2.17 10.25
C LEU A 19 2.45 -3.56 10.52
N SER A 20 1.23 -3.81 10.06
CA SER A 20 0.80 -5.15 9.75
C SER A 20 1.68 -5.62 8.61
N ALA A 21 2.84 -6.18 8.96
CA ALA A 21 3.48 -7.11 8.06
C ALA A 21 2.41 -8.16 7.77
N PHE A 22 1.91 -8.19 6.54
CA PHE A 22 1.01 -9.22 6.03
C PHE A 22 1.81 -10.53 5.94
N THR A 23 2.35 -11.01 7.06
CA THR A 23 2.99 -12.31 7.17
C THR A 23 1.88 -13.33 7.17
N GLY A 24 1.91 -14.26 6.21
CA GLY A 24 0.90 -15.32 6.05
C GLY A 24 0.68 -16.09 7.35
N GLY A 25 -0.32 -15.68 8.11
CA GLY A 25 -0.76 -16.36 9.32
C GLY A 25 -1.73 -17.49 8.99
N LEU A 26 -1.75 -18.51 9.86
CA LEU A 26 -2.53 -19.74 9.80
C LEU A 26 -4.08 -19.58 9.75
N ASN A 27 -4.61 -18.37 9.61
CA ASN A 27 -6.06 -18.08 9.65
C ASN A 27 -6.58 -17.29 8.43
N ALA A 28 -5.81 -17.17 7.35
CA ALA A 28 -6.33 -16.57 6.13
C ALA A 28 -7.39 -17.47 5.48
N GLN A 29 -8.60 -16.94 5.33
CA GLN A 29 -9.70 -17.63 4.66
C GLN A 29 -9.91 -16.96 3.31
N SER A 30 -9.56 -17.69 2.25
CA SER A 30 -9.86 -17.25 0.89
C SER A 30 -11.32 -17.56 0.59
N ILE A 31 -12.05 -16.61 0.02
CA ILE A 31 -13.36 -16.91 -0.58
C ILE A 31 -13.09 -17.72 -1.84
N ALA A 32 -13.35 -19.03 -1.78
CA ALA A 32 -13.17 -19.93 -2.91
C ALA A 32 -14.19 -19.61 -4.01
N LEU A 33 -13.70 -19.36 -5.23
CA LEU A 33 -14.53 -19.02 -6.39
C LEU A 33 -14.82 -20.22 -7.31
N GLN A 34 -14.73 -21.45 -6.78
CA GLN A 34 -15.00 -22.68 -7.54
C GLN A 34 -16.46 -22.77 -8.04
N ASP A 35 -17.36 -22.14 -7.31
CA ASP A 35 -18.75 -21.87 -7.65
C ASP A 35 -19.20 -20.62 -6.85
N LEU A 36 -20.49 -20.29 -6.90
CA LEU A 36 -21.05 -19.15 -6.15
C LEU A 36 -21.61 -19.54 -4.77
N SER A 37 -21.34 -20.75 -4.25
CA SER A 37 -21.85 -21.22 -2.96
C SER A 37 -21.30 -20.44 -1.77
N ALA A 38 -20.16 -19.76 -1.94
CA ALA A 38 -19.63 -18.84 -0.95
C ALA A 38 -20.46 -17.56 -0.79
N PHE A 39 -21.53 -17.39 -1.58
CA PHE A 39 -22.38 -16.23 -1.60
C PHE A 39 -23.87 -16.56 -1.41
N ARG A 40 -24.59 -15.65 -0.76
CA ARG A 40 -26.03 -15.76 -0.49
C ARG A 40 -26.82 -15.35 -1.72
N SER A 41 -27.64 -16.26 -2.25
CA SER A 41 -28.63 -15.99 -3.30
C SER A 41 -28.10 -15.17 -4.50
N PRO A 42 -27.05 -15.64 -5.19
CA PRO A 42 -26.47 -14.91 -6.32
C PRO A 42 -27.50 -14.67 -7.43
N SER A 43 -27.54 -13.45 -7.95
CA SER A 43 -28.37 -13.06 -9.10
C SER A 43 -27.62 -13.20 -10.43
N PRO A 44 -28.32 -13.24 -11.59
CA PRO A 44 -27.68 -13.51 -12.88
C PRO A 44 -26.58 -12.54 -13.34
N ASN A 45 -26.53 -11.33 -12.78
CA ASN A 45 -25.44 -10.39 -13.03
C ASN A 45 -24.10 -10.87 -12.45
N TRP A 46 -24.11 -11.75 -11.44
CA TRP A 46 -22.91 -12.33 -10.86
C TRP A 46 -22.56 -13.66 -11.52
N GLN A 47 -21.37 -13.73 -12.09
CA GLN A 47 -20.89 -14.86 -12.87
C GLN A 47 -19.44 -15.18 -12.50
N LEU A 48 -18.97 -16.37 -12.89
CA LEU A 48 -17.56 -16.75 -12.79
C LEU A 48 -16.88 -16.66 -14.16
N ALA A 49 -15.59 -16.31 -14.14
CA ALA A 49 -14.74 -16.29 -15.32
C ALA A 49 -13.34 -16.83 -15.01
N GLY A 50 -12.63 -17.27 -16.05
CA GLY A 50 -11.20 -17.63 -15.99
C GLY A 50 -10.31 -16.43 -16.28
N SER A 51 -10.77 -15.54 -17.18
CA SER A 51 -10.16 -14.25 -17.45
C SER A 51 -11.23 -13.22 -17.84
N VAL A 52 -10.91 -11.94 -17.62
CA VAL A 52 -11.76 -10.80 -18.01
C VAL A 52 -10.92 -9.78 -18.77
N ARG A 53 -11.59 -8.96 -19.57
CA ARG A 53 -11.00 -7.80 -20.23
C ARG A 53 -11.97 -6.63 -20.21
N ALA A 54 -11.44 -5.43 -20.26
CA ALA A 54 -12.19 -4.19 -20.39
C ALA A 54 -11.41 -3.23 -21.30
N ASP A 55 -12.12 -2.58 -22.22
CA ASP A 55 -11.57 -1.53 -23.05
C ASP A 55 -11.57 -0.19 -22.28
N PRO A 56 -10.39 0.44 -22.06
CA PRO A 56 -10.29 1.69 -21.30
C PRO A 56 -10.94 2.90 -22.00
N ASP A 57 -11.29 2.78 -23.28
CA ASP A 57 -11.90 3.86 -24.05
C ASP A 57 -13.44 3.71 -24.13
N VAL A 58 -14.00 2.53 -23.86
CA VAL A 58 -15.44 2.24 -24.02
C VAL A 58 -16.15 2.17 -22.65
N LYS A 59 -17.20 2.99 -22.49
CA LYS A 59 -17.98 3.06 -21.24
C LYS A 59 -18.62 1.72 -20.91
N TYR A 60 -18.52 1.31 -19.64
CA TYR A 60 -19.09 0.06 -19.13
C TYR A 60 -18.64 -1.22 -19.87
N ASP A 61 -17.54 -1.18 -20.61
CA ASP A 61 -17.00 -2.36 -21.25
C ASP A 61 -16.24 -3.22 -20.24
N LEU A 62 -16.84 -4.31 -19.79
CA LEU A 62 -16.18 -5.41 -19.10
C LEU A 62 -16.78 -6.71 -19.62
N ARG A 63 -15.93 -7.67 -20.00
CA ARG A 63 -16.36 -8.93 -20.59
C ARG A 63 -15.56 -10.09 -20.03
N LYS A 64 -16.20 -11.25 -19.96
CA LYS A 64 -15.49 -12.52 -19.80
C LYS A 64 -14.66 -12.76 -21.07
N ALA A 65 -13.35 -12.96 -20.91
CA ALA A 65 -12.43 -13.28 -22.00
C ALA A 65 -12.24 -14.81 -22.12
N ALA A 66 -12.37 -15.55 -21.02
CA ALA A 66 -12.44 -17.00 -20.99
C ALA A 66 -13.33 -17.49 -19.85
N GLU A 67 -13.98 -18.64 -20.05
CA GLU A 67 -14.69 -19.34 -18.97
C GLU A 67 -13.72 -19.85 -17.91
N GLY A 68 -14.19 -19.96 -16.67
CA GLY A 68 -13.36 -20.42 -15.55
C GLY A 68 -13.96 -20.01 -14.20
N LYS A 69 -13.21 -20.30 -13.13
CA LYS A 69 -13.70 -20.27 -11.74
C LYS A 69 -12.72 -19.58 -10.79
N THR A 70 -12.06 -18.53 -11.29
CA THR A 70 -11.01 -17.80 -10.55
C THR A 70 -11.35 -16.33 -10.35
N ILE A 71 -12.35 -15.81 -11.06
CA ILE A 71 -12.77 -14.41 -11.03
C ILE A 71 -14.28 -14.35 -10.84
N LEU A 72 -14.73 -13.56 -9.87
CA LEU A 72 -16.13 -13.17 -9.70
C LEU A 72 -16.39 -11.91 -10.54
N VAL A 73 -17.36 -11.94 -11.43
CA VAL A 73 -17.67 -10.84 -12.36
C VAL A 73 -19.11 -10.39 -12.17
N ASN A 74 -19.30 -9.09 -12.01
CA ASN A 74 -20.58 -8.42 -12.10
C ASN A 74 -20.78 -7.85 -13.51
N LEU A 75 -21.82 -8.27 -14.21
CA LEU A 75 -22.23 -7.76 -15.52
C LEU A 75 -23.72 -7.34 -15.46
N PRO A 76 -24.02 -6.13 -14.94
CA PRO A 76 -25.40 -5.68 -14.77
C PRO A 76 -25.99 -5.16 -16.09
N ALA A 77 -26.58 -6.06 -16.89
CA ALA A 77 -27.20 -5.69 -18.16
C ALA A 77 -28.40 -4.73 -17.99
N ASP A 78 -29.18 -4.90 -16.91
CA ASP A 78 -30.20 -3.96 -16.46
C ASP A 78 -29.98 -3.67 -14.96
N PRO A 79 -29.58 -2.45 -14.58
CA PRO A 79 -29.44 -2.02 -13.19
C PRO A 79 -30.66 -2.35 -12.32
N LYS A 80 -31.89 -2.25 -12.85
CA LYS A 80 -33.12 -2.48 -12.08
C LYS A 80 -33.36 -3.96 -11.72
N GLN A 81 -32.75 -4.87 -12.49
CA GLN A 81 -32.87 -6.32 -12.28
C GLN A 81 -31.63 -6.91 -11.61
N SER A 82 -30.55 -6.13 -11.56
CA SER A 82 -29.28 -6.51 -10.95
C SER A 82 -29.39 -6.41 -9.44
N LYS A 83 -28.71 -7.32 -8.74
CA LYS A 83 -28.68 -7.32 -7.27
C LYS A 83 -27.26 -7.39 -6.76
N ASP A 84 -27.08 -6.92 -5.54
CA ASP A 84 -25.85 -7.09 -4.79
C ASP A 84 -25.64 -8.55 -4.40
N ILE A 85 -24.39 -8.89 -4.11
CA ILE A 85 -24.02 -10.21 -3.61
C ILE A 85 -23.38 -10.11 -2.23
N TYR A 86 -23.63 -11.11 -1.39
CA TYR A 86 -23.24 -11.14 0.02
C TYR A 86 -22.48 -12.42 0.30
N SER A 87 -21.36 -12.35 1.01
CA SER A 87 -20.67 -13.57 1.45
C SER A 87 -21.53 -14.36 2.43
N VAL A 88 -21.46 -15.69 2.37
CA VAL A 88 -22.03 -16.55 3.42
C VAL A 88 -21.27 -16.32 4.73
N GLN A 89 -19.94 -16.37 4.65
CA GLN A 89 -19.05 -16.09 5.77
C GLN A 89 -19.25 -14.67 6.31
N GLU A 90 -19.27 -14.55 7.63
CA GLU A 90 -19.30 -13.27 8.35
C GLU A 90 -18.01 -13.00 9.10
N HIS A 91 -17.65 -11.72 9.22
CA HIS A 91 -16.43 -11.27 9.88
C HIS A 91 -16.71 -10.20 10.95
N GLY A 92 -15.88 -10.19 12.00
CA GLY A 92 -15.74 -9.08 12.94
C GLY A 92 -14.56 -8.21 12.53
N ASP A 93 -13.61 -8.02 13.44
CA ASP A 93 -12.28 -7.51 13.09
C ASP A 93 -11.66 -8.37 12.01
N ALA A 94 -11.11 -7.73 10.97
CA ALA A 94 -10.49 -8.46 9.89
C ALA A 94 -9.46 -7.61 9.14
N ASP A 95 -8.44 -8.27 8.61
CA ASP A 95 -7.68 -7.75 7.47
C ASP A 95 -8.22 -8.40 6.20
N ILE A 96 -8.69 -7.59 5.27
CA ILE A 96 -9.29 -8.01 4.01
C ILE A 96 -8.39 -7.56 2.88
N GLU A 97 -8.11 -8.46 1.94
CA GLU A 97 -7.28 -8.21 0.78
C GLU A 97 -7.99 -8.76 -0.44
N MET A 98 -8.05 -7.97 -1.52
CA MET A 98 -8.60 -8.42 -2.78
C MET A 98 -8.04 -7.61 -3.95
N GLU A 99 -8.26 -8.11 -5.14
CA GLU A 99 -8.04 -7.37 -6.37
C GLU A 99 -9.35 -7.14 -7.09
N PHE A 100 -9.50 -5.97 -7.70
CA PHE A 100 -10.66 -5.60 -8.49
C PHE A 100 -10.27 -4.96 -9.83
N MET A 101 -11.11 -5.15 -10.85
CA MET A 101 -10.99 -4.49 -12.15
C MET A 101 -12.31 -3.79 -12.46
N MET A 102 -12.23 -2.54 -12.91
CA MET A 102 -13.39 -1.73 -13.27
C MET A 102 -13.45 -1.47 -14.77
N ALA A 103 -14.66 -1.44 -15.31
CA ALA A 103 -14.90 -0.79 -16.61
C ALA A 103 -14.84 0.73 -16.48
N LYS A 104 -14.64 1.41 -17.60
CA LYS A 104 -14.71 2.87 -17.68
C LYS A 104 -16.07 3.38 -17.23
N GLU A 105 -16.07 4.43 -16.41
CA GLU A 105 -17.25 5.06 -15.79
C GLU A 105 -18.10 4.12 -14.90
N SER A 106 -17.56 2.94 -14.52
CA SER A 106 -18.27 2.01 -13.66
C SER A 106 -18.32 2.47 -12.20
N ASN A 107 -19.28 1.95 -11.46
CA ASN A 107 -19.50 2.18 -10.03
C ASN A 107 -19.91 0.88 -9.35
N SER A 108 -19.37 0.62 -8.16
CA SER A 108 -19.65 -0.48 -7.25
C SER A 108 -19.18 -0.08 -5.84
N GLY A 109 -19.21 -1.00 -4.87
CA GLY A 109 -18.78 -0.74 -3.51
C GLY A 109 -18.48 -2.02 -2.76
N ILE A 110 -17.50 -1.96 -1.86
CA ILE A 110 -17.17 -3.03 -0.91
C ILE A 110 -17.75 -2.63 0.44
N TYR A 111 -18.77 -3.34 0.90
CA TYR A 111 -19.40 -3.08 2.19
C TYR A 111 -18.87 -4.05 3.24
N LEU A 112 -18.16 -3.52 4.23
CA LEU A 112 -17.69 -4.25 5.40
C LEU A 112 -18.89 -4.52 6.32
N GLN A 113 -19.08 -5.77 6.73
CA GLN A 113 -20.26 -6.23 7.49
C GLN A 113 -21.61 -5.86 6.84
N GLY A 114 -21.62 -5.63 5.52
CA GLY A 114 -22.77 -5.16 4.76
C GLY A 114 -23.18 -3.71 5.04
N ARG A 115 -22.38 -2.94 5.80
CA ARG A 115 -22.77 -1.65 6.38
C ARG A 115 -21.85 -0.48 6.08
N TYR A 116 -20.54 -0.73 5.98
CA TYR A 116 -19.55 0.34 5.79
C TYR A 116 -18.94 0.26 4.40
N GLU A 117 -19.37 1.14 3.51
CA GLU A 117 -18.94 1.17 2.12
C GLU A 117 -17.56 1.79 1.97
N ILE A 118 -16.66 1.00 1.39
CA ILE A 118 -15.47 1.47 0.70
C ILE A 118 -15.83 1.56 -0.78
N GLN A 119 -15.86 2.78 -1.29
CA GLN A 119 -16.38 3.09 -2.61
C GLN A 119 -15.49 2.57 -3.73
N LEU A 120 -16.08 2.04 -4.80
CA LEU A 120 -15.38 1.67 -6.03
C LEU A 120 -15.98 2.46 -7.20
N LEU A 121 -15.29 3.49 -7.64
CA LEU A 121 -15.67 4.29 -8.80
C LEU A 121 -14.51 4.33 -9.80
N ASP A 122 -14.80 4.43 -11.10
CA ASP A 122 -13.77 4.86 -12.06
C ASP A 122 -13.38 6.33 -11.80
N SER A 123 -12.45 6.51 -10.87
CA SER A 123 -11.89 7.80 -10.49
C SER A 123 -10.57 8.08 -11.20
N TRP A 124 -10.22 7.32 -12.25
CA TRP A 124 -8.95 7.47 -12.95
C TRP A 124 -8.76 8.89 -13.54
N GLY A 125 -7.62 9.52 -13.22
CA GLY A 125 -7.30 10.89 -13.66
C GLY A 125 -7.96 12.00 -12.85
N LYS A 126 -8.76 11.68 -11.82
CA LYS A 126 -9.37 12.69 -10.96
C LYS A 126 -8.32 13.31 -10.02
N LYS A 127 -8.12 14.63 -10.10
CA LYS A 127 -7.13 15.36 -9.29
C LYS A 127 -7.46 15.40 -7.80
N HIS A 128 -8.73 15.63 -7.47
CA HIS A 128 -9.21 15.74 -6.09
C HIS A 128 -10.29 14.69 -5.85
N ALA A 129 -9.92 13.64 -5.13
CA ALA A 129 -10.86 12.61 -4.72
C ALA A 129 -11.75 13.09 -3.56
N ALA A 130 -12.98 12.64 -3.56
CA ALA A 130 -14.00 12.83 -2.54
C ALA A 130 -14.36 11.49 -1.88
N ALA A 131 -15.27 11.52 -0.90
CA ALA A 131 -15.76 10.30 -0.25
C ALA A 131 -16.48 9.33 -1.22
N GLY A 132 -17.04 9.86 -2.32
CA GLY A 132 -17.69 9.10 -3.38
C GLY A 132 -16.76 8.62 -4.50
N ASP A 133 -15.45 8.79 -4.37
CA ASP A 133 -14.45 8.27 -5.31
C ASP A 133 -13.82 6.96 -4.83
N CYS A 134 -13.12 6.28 -5.73
CA CYS A 134 -12.47 5.00 -5.46
C CYS A 134 -11.61 5.03 -4.18
N GLY A 135 -11.87 4.08 -3.29
CA GLY A 135 -11.18 3.95 -2.01
C GLY A 135 -11.71 4.87 -0.91
N GLY A 136 -12.61 5.81 -1.22
CA GLY A 136 -13.27 6.67 -0.23
C GLY A 136 -14.18 5.88 0.71
N ILE A 137 -14.31 6.34 1.94
CA ILE A 137 -15.32 5.83 2.87
C ILE A 137 -16.59 6.64 2.65
N TYR A 138 -17.63 5.98 2.13
CA TYR A 138 -18.82 6.69 1.66
C TYR A 138 -19.57 7.38 2.79
N GLU A 139 -20.35 8.40 2.42
CA GLU A 139 -21.06 9.20 3.39
C GLU A 139 -22.23 8.45 4.05
N ARG A 140 -22.50 8.82 5.29
CA ARG A 140 -23.77 8.54 5.95
C ARG A 140 -24.83 9.49 5.42
N TRP A 141 -26.09 9.11 5.58
CA TRP A 141 -27.22 9.89 5.09
C TRP A 141 -28.24 10.16 6.19
N ASP A 142 -28.71 11.40 6.27
CA ASP A 142 -29.73 11.83 7.21
C ASP A 142 -30.70 12.80 6.51
N GLU A 143 -31.90 12.29 6.23
CA GLU A 143 -32.95 13.03 5.53
C GLU A 143 -33.46 14.25 6.31
N SER A 144 -33.26 14.29 7.63
CA SER A 144 -33.69 15.41 8.46
C SER A 144 -32.79 16.63 8.36
N ARG A 145 -31.59 16.48 7.77
CA ARG A 145 -30.64 17.58 7.60
C ARG A 145 -31.02 18.49 6.44
N PRO A 146 -30.56 19.75 6.45
CA PRO A 146 -30.77 20.68 5.34
C PRO A 146 -30.29 20.11 4.01
N GLN A 147 -30.96 20.51 2.92
CA GLN A 147 -30.57 20.14 1.56
C GLN A 147 -29.10 20.53 1.32
N GLY A 148 -28.32 19.63 0.73
CA GLY A 148 -26.87 19.78 0.56
C GLY A 148 -26.02 19.36 1.77
N HIS A 149 -26.64 19.07 2.93
CA HIS A 149 -25.97 18.60 4.15
C HIS A 149 -26.48 17.23 4.64
N LYS A 150 -27.31 16.56 3.83
CA LYS A 150 -27.83 15.22 4.10
C LYS A 150 -26.74 14.16 4.14
N GLY A 151 -25.74 14.29 3.26
CA GLY A 151 -24.50 13.52 3.28
C GLY A 151 -23.58 14.01 4.39
N TYR A 152 -23.07 13.11 5.24
CA TYR A 152 -22.15 13.47 6.31
C TYR A 152 -21.22 12.32 6.70
N GLN A 153 -20.09 12.66 7.33
CA GLN A 153 -19.09 11.67 7.77
C GLN A 153 -18.62 10.75 6.64
N GLY A 154 -18.57 11.26 5.40
CA GLY A 154 -17.80 10.67 4.32
C GLY A 154 -16.35 11.12 4.40
N TYR A 155 -15.43 10.24 4.05
CA TYR A 155 -13.99 10.51 4.12
C TYR A 155 -13.36 10.26 2.76
N ALA A 156 -12.76 11.31 2.18
CA ALA A 156 -11.99 11.20 0.95
C ALA A 156 -10.68 10.45 1.19
N PRO A 157 -10.19 9.65 0.21
CA PRO A 157 -8.87 9.06 0.30
C PRO A 157 -7.80 10.16 0.31
N ARG A 158 -6.69 9.95 1.03
CA ARG A 158 -5.58 10.93 1.13
C ARG A 158 -5.03 11.34 -0.24
N GLN A 159 -5.03 10.43 -1.19
CA GLN A 159 -4.64 10.63 -2.58
C GLN A 159 -5.46 9.70 -3.47
N ASN A 160 -5.67 10.11 -4.72
CA ASN A 160 -6.23 9.21 -5.72
C ASN A 160 -5.15 8.20 -6.18
N ALA A 161 -5.40 6.92 -5.92
CA ALA A 161 -4.53 5.83 -6.34
C ALA A 161 -5.12 4.97 -7.47
N SER A 162 -6.25 5.38 -8.06
CA SER A 162 -6.93 4.64 -9.10
C SER A 162 -6.10 4.49 -10.36
N ARG A 163 -6.11 3.29 -10.90
CA ARG A 163 -5.55 2.95 -12.21
C ARG A 163 -6.62 3.02 -13.30
N VAL A 164 -6.17 3.02 -14.55
CA VAL A 164 -7.05 3.03 -15.73
C VAL A 164 -8.03 1.86 -15.73
N ALA A 165 -9.21 2.03 -16.31
CA ALA A 165 -10.13 0.92 -16.53
C ALA A 165 -9.45 -0.25 -17.27
N GLY A 166 -9.81 -1.48 -16.91
CA GLY A 166 -9.24 -2.70 -17.50
C GLY A 166 -7.88 -3.15 -16.99
N VAL A 167 -7.33 -2.52 -15.95
CA VAL A 167 -6.20 -3.10 -15.19
C VAL A 167 -6.63 -3.49 -13.78
N TRP A 168 -5.96 -4.50 -13.23
CA TRP A 168 -6.23 -4.97 -11.86
C TRP A 168 -5.67 -3.98 -10.83
N GLN A 169 -6.49 -3.70 -9.82
CA GLN A 169 -6.18 -2.85 -8.69
C GLN A 169 -6.20 -3.67 -7.40
N LYS A 170 -5.22 -3.45 -6.53
CA LYS A 170 -5.11 -4.18 -5.26
C LYS A 170 -5.56 -3.31 -4.10
N ILE A 171 -6.50 -3.79 -3.30
CA ILE A 171 -6.94 -3.12 -2.07
C ILE A 171 -6.70 -3.99 -0.85
N ARG A 172 -6.16 -3.38 0.22
CA ARG A 172 -5.97 -3.98 1.54
C ARG A 172 -6.65 -3.13 2.58
N ILE A 173 -7.58 -3.70 3.32
CA ILE A 173 -8.41 -3.02 4.32
C ILE A 173 -8.15 -3.67 5.67
N SER A 174 -7.74 -2.89 6.67
CA SER A 174 -7.66 -3.32 8.06
C SER A 174 -8.82 -2.72 8.83
N PHE A 175 -9.78 -3.56 9.20
CA PHE A 175 -11.04 -3.17 9.82
C PHE A 175 -11.11 -3.64 11.28
N GLN A 176 -11.70 -2.80 12.12
CA GLN A 176 -12.13 -3.11 13.48
C GLN A 176 -13.66 -2.96 13.53
N ALA A 177 -14.35 -4.03 13.90
CA ALA A 177 -15.80 -4.05 14.07
C ALA A 177 -16.22 -3.25 15.31
N PRO A 178 -17.47 -2.77 15.37
CA PRO A 178 -17.99 -2.12 16.57
C PRO A 178 -18.08 -3.12 17.74
N ARG A 179 -18.11 -2.61 18.97
CA ARG A 179 -18.23 -3.42 20.20
C ARG A 179 -19.55 -3.16 20.89
N PHE A 180 -20.04 -4.19 21.57
CA PHE A 180 -21.28 -4.17 22.31
C PHE A 180 -21.08 -4.81 23.67
N ASP A 181 -21.78 -4.32 24.68
CA ASP A 181 -21.86 -4.98 25.97
C ASP A 181 -22.85 -6.16 25.92
N LYS A 182 -22.99 -6.87 27.05
CA LYS A 182 -23.88 -8.03 27.17
C LYS A 182 -25.37 -7.68 26.95
N SER A 183 -25.76 -6.41 27.09
CA SER A 183 -27.13 -5.96 26.84
C SER A 183 -27.39 -5.63 25.37
N GLY A 184 -26.36 -5.68 24.52
CA GLY A 184 -26.42 -5.25 23.12
C GLY A 184 -26.24 -3.74 22.94
N LYS A 185 -25.86 -2.99 23.99
CA LYS A 185 -25.56 -1.55 23.86
C LYS A 185 -24.16 -1.39 23.28
N LYS A 186 -24.02 -0.54 22.25
CA LYS A 186 -22.72 -0.22 21.64
C LYS A 186 -21.79 0.44 22.67
N THR A 187 -20.57 -0.08 22.77
CA THR A 187 -19.50 0.40 23.66
C THR A 187 -18.32 1.00 22.91
N GLU A 188 -18.14 0.64 21.63
CA GLU A 188 -17.07 1.17 20.78
C GLU A 188 -17.54 1.21 19.32
N ASN A 189 -17.17 2.27 18.61
CA ASN A 189 -17.45 2.44 17.18
C ASN A 189 -16.60 1.51 16.32
N ALA A 190 -17.08 1.23 15.11
CA ALA A 190 -16.27 0.59 14.09
C ALA A 190 -15.13 1.54 13.66
N ARG A 191 -14.04 0.98 13.12
CA ARG A 191 -12.88 1.77 12.72
C ARG A 191 -12.16 1.15 11.54
N ILE A 192 -11.80 1.99 10.58
CA ILE A 192 -10.83 1.67 9.55
C ILE A 192 -9.46 1.97 10.13
N LEU A 193 -8.69 0.93 10.48
CA LEU A 193 -7.33 1.10 10.96
C LEU A 193 -6.41 1.56 9.82
N SER A 194 -6.53 0.95 8.65
CA SER A 194 -5.88 1.42 7.43
C SER A 194 -6.56 0.91 6.17
N ILE A 195 -6.41 1.65 5.06
CA ILE A 195 -6.68 1.15 3.71
C ILE A 195 -5.50 1.49 2.82
N TYR A 196 -4.99 0.50 2.11
CA TYR A 196 -4.03 0.67 1.03
C TYR A 196 -4.71 0.36 -0.30
N LEU A 197 -4.55 1.24 -1.28
CA LEU A 197 -4.96 1.02 -2.67
C LEU A 197 -3.73 1.13 -3.56
N ASN A 198 -3.42 0.09 -4.32
CA ASN A 198 -2.22 -0.02 -5.16
C ASN A 198 -0.95 0.35 -4.38
N ASP A 199 -0.84 -0.21 -3.17
CA ASP A 199 0.23 -0.01 -2.18
C ASP A 199 0.39 1.41 -1.61
N LEU A 200 -0.51 2.33 -1.95
CA LEU A 200 -0.58 3.67 -1.36
C LEU A 200 -1.56 3.68 -0.17
N LEU A 201 -1.11 4.18 0.99
CA LEU A 201 -1.97 4.40 2.16
C LEU A 201 -2.97 5.53 1.89
N ILE A 202 -4.26 5.19 1.79
CA ILE A 202 -5.34 6.15 1.48
C ILE A 202 -6.21 6.50 2.67
N HIS A 203 -6.30 5.63 3.68
CA HIS A 203 -6.98 5.90 4.96
C HIS A 203 -6.19 5.32 6.12
N GLU A 204 -6.26 5.97 7.28
CA GLU A 204 -5.62 5.50 8.51
C GLU A 204 -6.44 6.01 9.71
N ASN A 205 -6.74 5.09 10.64
CA ASN A 205 -7.38 5.37 11.91
C ASN A 205 -8.70 6.18 11.83
N VAL A 206 -9.55 5.89 10.83
CA VAL A 206 -10.83 6.57 10.63
C VAL A 206 -11.92 5.90 11.45
N GLU A 207 -12.52 6.62 12.37
CA GLU A 207 -13.64 6.15 13.19
C GLU A 207 -14.98 6.26 12.44
N LEU A 208 -15.78 5.19 12.52
CA LEU A 208 -17.07 5.05 11.86
C LEU A 208 -18.16 4.98 12.92
N THR A 209 -18.92 6.06 13.05
CA THR A 209 -19.96 6.22 14.09
C THR A 209 -21.25 5.47 13.78
N GLY A 210 -21.34 4.79 12.63
CA GLY A 210 -22.48 4.02 12.17
C GLY A 210 -22.45 3.75 10.65
N PRO A 211 -23.48 3.07 10.11
CA PRO A 211 -23.49 2.58 8.73
C PRO A 211 -23.45 3.71 7.71
N THR A 212 -22.79 3.45 6.58
CA THR A 212 -22.81 4.35 5.40
C THR A 212 -24.15 4.25 4.69
N ARG A 213 -24.44 5.23 3.83
CA ARG A 213 -25.61 5.16 2.97
C ARG A 213 -25.58 3.87 2.15
N GLY A 214 -26.75 3.31 1.91
CA GLY A 214 -26.89 2.10 1.11
C GLY A 214 -26.62 0.81 1.87
N GLY A 215 -26.16 0.84 3.13
CA GLY A 215 -25.94 -0.36 3.96
C GLY A 215 -27.17 -1.27 4.07
N MET A 216 -26.96 -2.56 4.32
CA MET A 216 -28.03 -3.59 4.37
C MET A 216 -29.14 -3.21 5.36
N ASN A 217 -28.75 -2.63 6.50
CA ASN A 217 -29.62 -2.18 7.58
C ASN A 217 -28.97 -0.95 8.24
N ASN A 218 -29.77 -0.18 8.99
CA ASN A 218 -29.31 0.99 9.75
C ASN A 218 -28.77 0.67 11.16
N ASP A 219 -28.75 -0.60 11.56
CA ASP A 219 -28.16 -1.07 12.81
C ASP A 219 -26.64 -1.32 12.67
N GLU A 220 -25.94 -1.55 13.78
CA GLU A 220 -24.55 -2.00 13.80
C GLU A 220 -24.47 -3.36 14.49
N VAL A 221 -23.55 -4.20 14.06
CA VAL A 221 -23.41 -5.59 14.55
C VAL A 221 -21.95 -5.93 14.78
N ALA A 222 -21.69 -6.87 15.70
CA ALA A 222 -20.34 -7.34 15.98
C ALA A 222 -19.76 -8.16 14.81
N ARG A 223 -20.60 -8.84 14.03
CA ARG A 223 -20.24 -9.64 12.85
C ARG A 223 -21.23 -9.45 11.72
N GLY A 224 -20.74 -9.45 10.47
CA GLY A 224 -21.60 -9.40 9.29
C GLY A 224 -20.86 -9.83 8.02
N PRO A 225 -21.57 -9.99 6.89
CA PRO A 225 -20.98 -10.45 5.63
C PRO A 225 -20.19 -9.34 4.93
N LEU A 226 -19.30 -9.71 4.00
CA LEU A 226 -18.92 -8.78 2.94
C LEU A 226 -20.10 -8.65 1.97
N ARG A 227 -20.30 -7.45 1.44
CA ARG A 227 -21.20 -7.22 0.32
C ARG A 227 -20.48 -6.50 -0.80
N PHE A 228 -20.76 -6.92 -2.03
CA PHE A 228 -20.34 -6.21 -3.24
C PHE A 228 -21.57 -5.64 -3.94
N GLN A 229 -21.54 -4.34 -4.24
CA GLN A 229 -22.64 -3.66 -4.94
C GLN A 229 -22.67 -4.09 -6.41
N GLY A 230 -23.81 -4.59 -6.86
CA GLY A 230 -23.95 -5.27 -8.15
C GLY A 230 -24.85 -4.55 -9.15
N ASP A 231 -25.58 -3.52 -8.73
CA ASP A 231 -26.63 -2.85 -9.52
C ASP A 231 -26.19 -1.55 -10.19
N HIS A 232 -24.95 -1.08 -9.98
CA HIS A 232 -24.49 0.22 -10.50
C HIS A 232 -23.60 0.14 -11.75
N GLY A 233 -22.76 -0.88 -11.86
CA GLY A 233 -21.87 -1.02 -13.02
C GLY A 233 -21.01 -2.28 -13.03
N PRO A 234 -20.36 -2.59 -14.18
CA PRO A 234 -19.54 -3.77 -14.31
C PRO A 234 -18.24 -3.70 -13.50
N VAL A 235 -17.96 -4.76 -12.74
CA VAL A 235 -16.75 -4.89 -11.92
C VAL A 235 -16.37 -6.36 -11.81
N ALA A 236 -15.08 -6.66 -11.72
CA ALA A 236 -14.59 -8.01 -11.45
C ALA A 236 -13.74 -8.02 -10.18
N PHE A 237 -13.78 -9.13 -9.45
CA PHE A 237 -13.01 -9.37 -8.23
C PHE A 237 -12.25 -10.70 -8.32
N ARG A 238 -11.04 -10.73 -7.77
CA ARG A 238 -10.26 -11.96 -7.57
C ARG A 238 -9.45 -11.88 -6.28
N ASN A 239 -8.86 -13.01 -5.89
CA ASN A 239 -7.97 -13.09 -4.74
C ASN A 239 -8.60 -12.52 -3.45
N ILE A 240 -9.89 -12.78 -3.21
CA ILE A 240 -10.61 -12.26 -2.05
C ILE A 240 -10.21 -13.07 -0.82
N VAL A 241 -9.48 -12.45 0.10
CA VAL A 241 -8.96 -13.05 1.32
C VAL A 241 -9.44 -12.26 2.53
N ILE A 242 -10.03 -12.97 3.49
CA ILE A 242 -10.42 -12.44 4.80
C ILE A 242 -9.55 -13.10 5.86
N ARG A 243 -8.83 -12.31 6.65
CA ARG A 243 -8.10 -12.76 7.84
C ARG A 243 -8.84 -12.24 9.08
N PRO A 244 -9.70 -13.05 9.73
CA PRO A 244 -10.43 -12.63 10.92
C PRO A 244 -9.52 -12.51 12.14
N PHE A 245 -9.88 -11.59 13.05
CA PHE A 245 -9.24 -11.41 14.35
C PHE A 245 -10.26 -11.50 15.49
N ASP A 246 -10.99 -12.61 15.53
CA ASP A 246 -11.98 -12.94 16.55
C ASP A 246 -11.39 -13.73 17.75
N GLY A 247 -10.07 -13.98 17.73
CA GLY A 247 -9.36 -14.68 18.78
C GLY A 247 -9.29 -13.85 20.08
N PRO A 248 -9.48 -14.47 21.26
CA PRO A 248 -9.24 -13.79 22.53
C PRO A 248 -7.78 -13.36 22.63
N LYS A 249 -7.54 -12.13 23.10
CA LYS A 249 -6.19 -11.57 23.23
C LYS A 249 -5.47 -12.14 24.46
N PRO A 250 -4.16 -12.41 24.40
CA PRO A 250 -3.37 -12.71 25.58
C PRO A 250 -3.39 -11.55 26.57
N PHE A 251 -3.40 -11.87 27.86
CA PHE A 251 -3.38 -10.87 28.93
C PHE A 251 -2.61 -11.40 30.14
N PHE A 252 -2.17 -10.50 31.00
CA PHE A 252 -1.41 -10.88 32.19
C PHE A 252 -2.30 -11.20 33.38
N LYS A 253 -1.84 -12.15 34.22
CA LYS A 253 -2.37 -12.44 35.55
C LYS A 253 -1.25 -12.34 36.57
N LYS A 254 -1.52 -11.66 37.69
CA LYS A 254 -0.58 -11.53 38.82
C LYS A 254 0.80 -11.03 38.37
N LEU A 255 0.81 -10.03 37.49
CA LEU A 255 2.05 -9.43 37.02
C LEU A 255 2.61 -8.51 38.11
N GLY A 256 3.90 -8.64 38.38
CA GLY A 256 4.67 -7.75 39.23
C GLY A 256 5.96 -7.33 38.53
N TYR A 257 6.57 -6.27 39.04
CA TYR A 257 7.85 -5.78 38.56
C TYR A 257 8.84 -5.59 39.69
N ILE A 258 10.12 -5.68 39.36
CA ILE A 258 11.23 -5.29 40.23
C ILE A 258 12.18 -4.43 39.39
N VAL A 259 12.58 -3.29 39.95
CA VAL A 259 13.61 -2.40 39.41
C VAL A 259 14.89 -2.62 40.20
N HIS A 260 16.00 -2.73 39.48
CA HIS A 260 17.34 -2.83 40.03
C HIS A 260 18.18 -1.67 39.52
N ASP A 261 19.01 -1.12 40.40
CA ASP A 261 20.08 -0.19 40.01
C ASP A 261 21.33 -0.99 39.64
N GLY A 262 21.95 -0.66 38.52
CA GLY A 262 23.16 -1.31 38.03
C GLY A 262 23.19 -1.50 36.52
N ARG A 263 24.38 -1.34 35.96
CA ARG A 263 24.65 -1.57 34.53
C ARG A 263 24.80 -3.06 34.23
N VAL A 264 23.98 -3.57 33.31
CA VAL A 264 24.01 -4.98 32.87
C VAL A 264 24.21 -5.07 31.36
N LEU A 265 25.29 -5.73 30.95
CA LEU A 265 25.63 -5.98 29.55
C LEU A 265 25.50 -7.46 29.17
N LYS A 266 25.38 -8.36 30.15
CA LYS A 266 25.24 -9.80 29.95
C LYS A 266 24.17 -10.39 30.88
N GLN A 267 23.45 -11.40 30.41
CA GLN A 267 22.29 -11.97 31.10
C GLN A 267 22.63 -12.53 32.49
N GLU A 268 23.82 -13.09 32.68
CA GLU A 268 24.26 -13.71 33.93
C GLU A 268 24.36 -12.69 35.08
N GLN A 269 24.55 -11.41 34.75
CA GLN A 269 24.67 -10.33 35.73
C GLN A 269 23.33 -9.97 36.38
N LEU A 270 22.20 -10.31 35.75
CA LEU A 270 20.86 -9.99 36.25
C LEU A 270 20.60 -10.55 37.66
N GLY A 271 21.16 -11.71 38.00
CA GLY A 271 20.94 -12.36 39.30
C GLY A 271 21.63 -11.67 40.49
N SER A 272 22.61 -10.80 40.23
CA SER A 272 23.48 -10.21 41.26
C SER A 272 23.05 -8.84 41.78
N LEU A 273 22.02 -8.24 41.16
CA LEU A 273 21.62 -6.87 41.46
C LEU A 273 20.66 -6.76 42.65
N LYS A 274 20.85 -5.73 43.47
CA LYS A 274 19.93 -5.39 44.57
C LYS A 274 18.66 -4.72 44.03
N PRO A 275 17.46 -5.11 44.50
CA PRO A 275 16.23 -4.43 44.12
C PRO A 275 16.19 -3.04 44.78
N VAL A 276 15.75 -2.04 44.02
CA VAL A 276 15.54 -0.66 44.51
C VAL A 276 14.07 -0.26 44.52
N LYS A 277 13.21 -0.99 43.79
CA LYS A 277 11.77 -0.80 43.77
C LYS A 277 11.07 -2.07 43.32
N GLU A 278 9.89 -2.34 43.85
CA GLU A 278 9.03 -3.45 43.40
C GLU A 278 7.56 -3.06 43.48
N GLY A 279 6.71 -3.77 42.74
CA GLY A 279 5.28 -3.50 42.75
C GLY A 279 4.47 -4.47 41.91
N LYS A 280 3.15 -4.25 41.91
CA LYS A 280 2.20 -4.97 41.06
C LYS A 280 1.92 -4.16 39.79
N ALA A 281 1.53 -4.85 38.72
CA ALA A 281 1.18 -4.23 37.46
C ALA A 281 0.08 -5.00 36.72
N SER A 282 -0.57 -4.35 35.76
CA SER A 282 -1.49 -4.95 34.80
C SER A 282 -0.88 -5.07 33.41
N LEU A 283 0.03 -4.17 33.05
CA LEU A 283 0.78 -4.12 31.79
C LEU A 283 2.27 -3.84 32.07
N ILE A 284 3.09 -4.04 31.05
CA ILE A 284 4.51 -3.65 31.08
C ILE A 284 4.62 -2.13 30.99
N ASP A 285 5.48 -1.53 31.81
CA ASP A 285 5.71 -0.09 31.81
C ASP A 285 7.17 0.23 32.15
N ASN A 286 7.79 1.08 31.33
CA ASN A 286 9.11 1.61 31.60
C ASN A 286 9.10 2.64 32.73
N SER A 287 8.00 3.36 32.93
CA SER A 287 7.92 4.49 33.88
C SER A 287 8.00 4.05 35.35
N VAL A 288 7.93 2.74 35.61
CA VAL A 288 8.14 2.19 36.95
C VAL A 288 9.55 2.45 37.48
N SER A 289 10.55 2.64 36.60
CA SER A 289 11.89 3.08 36.96
C SER A 289 11.98 4.61 36.96
N SER A 290 12.46 5.19 38.06
CA SER A 290 12.83 6.60 38.16
C SER A 290 14.29 6.88 37.76
N LEU A 291 15.05 5.83 37.41
CA LEU A 291 16.45 5.94 37.02
C LEU A 291 16.56 6.26 35.53
N ALA A 292 17.46 7.18 35.17
CA ALA A 292 17.63 7.61 33.78
C ALA A 292 18.38 6.58 32.92
N ASN A 293 19.35 5.89 33.52
CA ASN A 293 20.16 4.87 32.84
C ASN A 293 20.76 3.88 33.83
N ASN A 294 21.40 2.82 33.31
CA ASN A 294 22.08 1.79 34.08
C ASN A 294 21.16 1.16 35.13
N TYR A 295 19.98 0.73 34.68
CA TYR A 295 19.00 0.05 35.51
C TYR A 295 18.45 -1.17 34.80
N VAL A 296 17.84 -2.07 35.57
CA VAL A 296 17.11 -3.23 35.05
C VAL A 296 15.68 -3.22 35.58
N ILE A 297 14.70 -3.36 34.69
CA ILE A 297 13.32 -3.68 35.05
C ILE A 297 13.07 -5.14 34.72
N ARG A 298 12.49 -5.90 35.67
CA ARG A 298 12.07 -7.28 35.46
C ARG A 298 10.60 -7.44 35.79
N TYR A 299 9.82 -7.85 34.82
CA TYR A 299 8.43 -8.25 35.01
C TYR A 299 8.34 -9.76 35.19
N LYS A 300 7.60 -10.20 36.20
CA LYS A 300 7.32 -11.61 36.50
C LYS A 300 5.85 -11.81 36.82
N GLY A 301 5.29 -12.91 36.34
CA GLY A 301 3.90 -13.25 36.61
C GLY A 301 3.43 -14.41 35.75
N LYS A 302 2.18 -14.34 35.31
CA LYS A 302 1.62 -15.26 34.32
C LYS A 302 1.07 -14.51 33.13
N ILE A 303 1.18 -15.10 31.95
CA ILE A 303 0.47 -14.69 30.74
C ILE A 303 -0.56 -15.77 30.39
N VAL A 304 -1.78 -15.35 30.11
CA VAL A 304 -2.85 -16.23 29.64
C VAL A 304 -2.73 -16.34 28.13
N ILE A 305 -2.52 -17.56 27.64
CA ILE A 305 -2.52 -17.90 26.21
C ILE A 305 -3.88 -18.54 25.89
N PRO A 306 -4.77 -17.87 25.15
CA PRO A 306 -6.16 -18.34 25.04
C PRO A 306 -6.34 -19.57 24.15
N ALA A 307 -5.46 -19.80 23.18
CA ALA A 307 -5.51 -20.94 22.28
C ALA A 307 -4.10 -21.50 22.02
N LYS A 308 -3.99 -22.81 21.82
CA LYS A 308 -2.73 -23.42 21.39
C LYS A 308 -2.38 -22.92 19.99
N GLY A 309 -1.11 -22.62 19.74
CA GLY A 309 -0.62 -22.35 18.39
C GLY A 309 0.68 -21.55 18.39
N LYS A 310 1.01 -21.06 17.18
CA LYS A 310 2.19 -20.24 16.94
C LYS A 310 1.93 -18.77 17.24
N TYR A 311 2.66 -18.20 18.18
CA TYR A 311 2.62 -16.79 18.56
C TYR A 311 3.91 -16.09 18.16
N ARG A 312 3.80 -14.86 17.68
CA ARG A 312 4.95 -13.98 17.45
C ARG A 312 4.98 -12.92 18.55
N PHE A 313 6.06 -12.87 19.31
CA PHE A 313 6.32 -11.79 20.25
C PHE A 313 7.37 -10.86 19.69
N SER A 314 7.12 -9.55 19.82
CA SER A 314 8.02 -8.49 19.39
C SER A 314 8.29 -7.55 20.55
N GLY A 315 9.54 -7.46 20.98
CA GLY A 315 10.00 -6.58 22.05
C GLY A 315 10.73 -5.35 21.54
N ASP A 316 10.52 -4.21 22.22
CA ASP A 316 11.32 -2.99 22.08
C ASP A 316 11.98 -2.70 23.43
N PHE A 317 13.31 -2.63 23.46
CA PHE A 317 14.17 -2.36 24.63
C PHE A 317 15.25 -1.34 24.21
N ARG A 318 14.80 -0.22 23.63
CA ARG A 318 15.66 0.83 23.04
C ARG A 318 16.73 1.33 24.01
N GLY A 319 17.98 1.42 23.54
CA GLY A 319 19.10 1.85 24.39
C GLY A 319 19.54 0.82 25.42
N GLY A 320 19.10 -0.44 25.28
CA GLY A 320 19.35 -1.50 26.24
C GLY A 320 19.24 -2.90 25.66
N TYR A 321 19.33 -3.86 26.57
CA TYR A 321 19.13 -5.28 26.29
C TYR A 321 17.82 -5.76 26.88
N GLY A 322 17.15 -6.71 26.23
CA GLY A 322 15.95 -7.35 26.78
C GLY A 322 15.87 -8.82 26.44
N ASN A 323 15.13 -9.57 27.25
CA ASN A 323 14.87 -11.00 27.04
C ASN A 323 13.46 -11.36 27.48
N LEU A 324 12.87 -12.36 26.83
CA LEU A 324 11.52 -12.85 27.11
C LEU A 324 11.50 -14.36 27.31
N ARG A 325 10.84 -14.81 28.38
CA ARG A 325 10.45 -16.20 28.61
C ARG A 325 8.94 -16.32 28.80
N VAL A 326 8.37 -17.35 28.17
CA VAL A 326 6.95 -17.72 28.31
C VAL A 326 6.88 -19.23 28.52
N GLY A 327 6.31 -19.65 29.65
CA GLY A 327 6.46 -21.02 30.14
C GLY A 327 7.93 -21.39 30.31
N ASP A 328 8.29 -22.58 29.84
CA ASP A 328 9.66 -23.07 29.88
C ASP A 328 10.52 -22.57 28.72
N GLN A 329 9.92 -21.84 27.76
CA GLN A 329 10.57 -21.45 26.52
C GLN A 329 11.20 -20.05 26.63
N VAL A 330 12.44 -19.92 26.13
CA VAL A 330 13.07 -18.62 25.85
C VAL A 330 12.57 -18.17 24.49
N VAL A 331 11.70 -17.16 24.47
CA VAL A 331 11.12 -16.67 23.21
C VAL A 331 12.16 -15.90 22.43
N PHE A 332 12.83 -14.93 23.07
CA PHE A 332 14.04 -14.33 22.53
C PHE A 332 15.09 -14.13 23.65
N PRO A 333 16.38 -14.35 23.32
CA PRO A 333 17.48 -14.24 24.28
C PRO A 333 17.73 -12.77 24.66
N PHE A 334 18.74 -12.53 25.50
CA PHE A 334 19.18 -11.19 25.88
C PHE A 334 19.75 -10.42 24.67
N ALA A 335 18.86 -9.72 23.97
CA ALA A 335 19.10 -9.09 22.68
C ALA A 335 19.17 -7.57 22.80
N TRP A 336 19.94 -6.93 21.92
CA TRP A 336 20.12 -5.47 21.88
C TRP A 336 18.97 -4.77 21.14
N HIS A 337 18.41 -3.70 21.71
CA HIS A 337 17.37 -2.83 21.17
C HIS A 337 16.01 -3.48 20.87
N ARG A 338 15.95 -4.54 20.07
CA ARG A 338 14.72 -5.19 19.61
C ARG A 338 14.98 -6.66 19.31
N ASP A 339 13.97 -7.49 19.51
CA ASP A 339 13.92 -8.84 18.95
C ASP A 339 12.45 -9.20 18.66
N SER A 340 12.23 -10.04 17.67
CA SER A 340 10.91 -10.55 17.29
C SER A 340 11.04 -12.01 16.89
N ARG A 341 10.40 -12.91 17.65
CA ARG A 341 10.47 -14.36 17.40
C ARG A 341 9.11 -15.02 17.49
N GLU A 342 8.99 -16.11 16.73
CA GLU A 342 7.84 -17.00 16.81
C GLU A 342 8.11 -18.15 17.76
N VAL A 343 7.06 -18.55 18.48
CA VAL A 343 7.10 -19.57 19.51
C VAL A 343 5.79 -20.36 19.50
N GLU A 344 5.88 -21.69 19.60
CA GLU A 344 4.70 -22.56 19.70
C GLU A 344 4.32 -22.70 21.17
N LEU A 345 3.10 -22.29 21.53
CA LEU A 345 2.63 -22.27 22.92
C LEU A 345 1.35 -23.08 23.10
N PRO A 346 1.20 -23.81 24.22
CA PRO A 346 -0.09 -24.39 24.61
C PRO A 346 -1.05 -23.30 25.10
N ALA A 347 -2.35 -23.60 25.08
CA ALA A 347 -3.33 -22.77 25.78
C ALA A 347 -3.15 -22.90 27.30
N GLY A 348 -3.37 -21.82 28.03
CA GLY A 348 -3.38 -21.80 29.50
C GLY A 348 -2.65 -20.63 30.13
N ASP A 349 -2.55 -20.69 31.46
CA ASP A 349 -1.85 -19.70 32.28
C ASP A 349 -0.36 -20.07 32.40
N LEU A 350 0.50 -19.47 31.57
CA LEU A 350 1.93 -19.79 31.52
C LEU A 350 2.75 -18.82 32.37
N PRO A 351 3.83 -19.30 33.04
CA PRO A 351 4.85 -18.41 33.61
C PRO A 351 5.33 -17.37 32.61
N PHE A 352 5.54 -16.14 33.07
CA PHE A 352 5.97 -15.03 32.23
C PHE A 352 7.13 -14.29 32.91
N GLU A 353 8.22 -14.08 32.18
CA GLU A 353 9.33 -13.24 32.60
C GLU A 353 9.83 -12.38 31.43
N TYR A 354 9.87 -11.07 31.64
CA TYR A 354 10.34 -10.11 30.64
C TYR A 354 11.23 -9.07 31.30
N SER A 355 12.45 -8.91 30.81
CA SER A 355 13.43 -7.99 31.41
C SER A 355 13.95 -6.97 30.41
N TYR A 356 14.34 -5.82 30.93
CA TYR A 356 14.98 -4.74 30.20
C TYR A 356 16.09 -4.10 31.02
N ALA A 357 17.31 -4.15 30.48
CA ALA A 357 18.51 -3.54 31.03
C ALA A 357 18.88 -2.31 30.19
N LYS A 358 18.57 -1.11 30.70
CA LYS A 358 18.87 0.16 30.05
C LYS A 358 20.31 0.57 30.34
N VAL A 359 21.12 0.76 29.31
CA VAL A 359 22.57 1.04 29.46
C VAL A 359 23.11 2.19 28.61
N ASN A 360 22.46 2.58 27.51
CA ASN A 360 22.95 3.66 26.64
C ASN A 360 22.36 5.03 27.03
N GLU A 361 23.18 5.99 27.47
CA GLU A 361 22.73 7.31 27.92
C GLU A 361 22.07 8.15 26.81
N GLY A 362 22.48 7.98 25.56
CA GLY A 362 21.99 8.79 24.43
C GLY A 362 20.56 8.45 23.99
N ASP A 363 20.06 7.27 24.36
CA ASP A 363 18.74 6.80 23.95
C ASP A 363 17.71 7.03 25.05
N LYS A 364 16.56 7.60 24.67
CA LYS A 364 15.36 7.57 25.53
C LYS A 364 14.94 6.11 25.73
N PRO A 365 14.63 5.71 26.98
CA PRO A 365 14.22 4.34 27.24
C PRO A 365 12.90 4.02 26.53
N GLY A 366 12.82 2.82 25.98
CA GLY A 366 11.58 2.26 25.46
C GLY A 366 11.50 0.79 25.84
N PHE A 367 10.42 0.41 26.52
CA PHE A 367 10.19 -0.97 26.97
C PHE A 367 8.82 -1.47 26.52
N GLY A 368 8.77 -2.02 25.31
CA GLY A 368 7.54 -2.47 24.66
C GLY A 368 7.48 -3.98 24.55
N LEU A 369 6.27 -4.51 24.56
CA LEU A 369 6.00 -5.88 24.15
C LEU A 369 4.70 -5.94 23.38
N SER A 370 4.72 -6.61 22.25
CA SER A 370 3.51 -6.94 21.51
C SER A 370 3.48 -8.41 21.14
N VAL A 371 2.27 -8.92 20.92
CA VAL A 371 2.03 -10.31 20.53
C VAL A 371 1.01 -10.38 19.40
N SER A 372 1.27 -11.22 18.41
CA SER A 372 0.27 -11.69 17.44
C SER A 372 0.20 -13.22 17.47
N GLY A 373 -0.91 -13.79 17.01
CA GLY A 373 -1.11 -15.23 17.09
C GLY A 373 -2.40 -15.68 16.40
N PRO A 374 -2.86 -16.92 16.66
CA PRO A 374 -4.06 -17.45 16.04
C PRO A 374 -5.29 -16.56 16.33
N GLY A 375 -5.90 -16.01 15.29
CA GLY A 375 -7.04 -15.09 15.39
C GLY A 375 -6.74 -13.76 16.10
N ILE A 376 -5.46 -13.39 16.32
CA ILE A 376 -5.09 -12.20 17.10
C ILE A 376 -4.22 -11.28 16.24
N ARG A 377 -4.73 -10.08 15.95
CA ARG A 377 -3.93 -8.98 15.39
C ARG A 377 -2.87 -8.57 16.40
N GLN A 378 -1.73 -8.08 15.94
CA GLN A 378 -0.67 -7.57 16.81
C GLN A 378 -1.26 -6.67 17.90
N THR A 379 -1.14 -7.15 19.13
CA THR A 379 -1.72 -6.55 20.33
C THR A 379 -0.59 -6.12 21.24
N VAL A 380 -0.67 -4.88 21.71
CA VAL A 380 0.31 -4.30 22.63
C VAL A 380 0.01 -4.78 24.06
N LEU A 381 1.04 -5.19 24.79
CA LEU A 381 1.00 -5.68 26.17
C LEU A 381 1.73 -4.73 27.14
N ASN A 382 1.92 -3.48 26.74
CA ASN A 382 2.55 -2.43 27.55
C ASN A 382 1.66 -1.18 27.64
N GLU A 383 1.93 -0.35 28.62
CA GLU A 383 1.34 0.99 28.74
C GLU A 383 1.74 1.85 27.55
N ALA A 384 0.86 2.74 27.09
CA ALA A 384 1.07 3.55 25.90
C ALA A 384 2.35 4.42 25.97
N GLY A 385 2.71 4.89 27.18
CA GLY A 385 3.93 5.67 27.41
C GLY A 385 5.22 4.85 27.57
N SER A 386 5.13 3.52 27.63
CA SER A 386 6.27 2.64 27.92
C SER A 386 7.30 2.61 26.80
N VAL A 387 6.84 2.75 25.55
CA VAL A 387 7.71 2.92 24.39
C VAL A 387 7.60 4.37 23.97
N GLY A 388 8.66 5.14 24.16
CA GLY A 388 8.69 6.51 23.65
C GLY A 388 8.35 6.50 22.16
N THR A 389 7.36 7.30 21.76
CA THR A 389 7.08 7.54 20.35
C THR A 389 8.37 8.11 19.76
N SER A 390 9.01 7.38 18.84
CA SER A 390 9.90 8.06 17.92
C SER A 390 8.97 9.00 17.18
N GLN A 391 9.12 10.32 17.37
CA GLN A 391 8.52 11.26 16.43
C GLN A 391 9.08 10.85 15.08
N ALA A 392 8.25 10.21 14.25
CA ALA A 392 8.54 10.12 12.84
C ALA A 392 8.73 11.57 12.42
N SER A 393 9.92 11.94 11.97
CA SER A 393 10.13 13.25 11.37
C SER A 393 9.15 13.34 10.20
N ASP A 394 8.37 14.41 10.15
CA ASP A 394 7.48 14.64 9.02
C ASP A 394 8.28 14.53 7.72
N PRO A 395 7.75 13.83 6.71
CA PRO A 395 8.46 13.67 5.46
C PRO A 395 8.67 15.05 4.83
N ILE A 396 9.89 15.32 4.40
CA ILE A 396 10.21 16.46 3.57
C ILE A 396 9.75 16.10 2.15
N GLY A 397 8.57 16.60 1.78
CA GLY A 397 8.00 16.48 0.45
C GLY A 397 8.54 17.55 -0.49
N LEU A 398 8.81 17.16 -1.73
CA LEU A 398 9.09 18.05 -2.86
C LEU A 398 7.93 17.90 -3.84
N GLU A 399 7.17 18.98 -4.05
CA GLU A 399 6.00 19.02 -4.94
C GLU A 399 6.15 20.11 -6.01
N PRO A 400 5.73 19.86 -7.27
CA PRO A 400 5.58 20.91 -8.27
C PRO A 400 4.38 21.81 -7.89
N ASP A 401 4.57 23.13 -7.98
CA ASP A 401 3.51 24.12 -7.67
C ASP A 401 3.08 24.88 -8.93
N ARG A 402 4.02 25.60 -9.57
CA ARG A 402 3.72 26.48 -10.73
C ARG A 402 4.13 25.89 -12.08
N GLU A 403 5.20 25.12 -12.09
CA GLU A 403 5.80 24.54 -13.29
C GLU A 403 6.33 23.13 -12.97
N THR A 404 6.72 22.39 -13.99
CA THR A 404 7.31 21.06 -13.82
C THR A 404 8.58 21.15 -12.98
N ALA A 405 8.71 20.27 -11.98
CA ALA A 405 9.91 20.13 -11.17
C ALA A 405 10.84 19.08 -11.78
N ILE A 406 12.15 19.37 -11.85
CA ILE A 406 13.18 18.42 -12.27
C ILE A 406 14.16 18.24 -11.11
N HIS A 407 14.29 17.01 -10.61
CA HIS A 407 15.09 16.69 -9.44
C HIS A 407 16.05 15.54 -9.75
N ARG A 408 17.36 15.76 -9.53
CA ARG A 408 18.38 14.71 -9.64
C ARG A 408 18.67 14.11 -8.26
N SER A 409 18.69 12.79 -8.20
CA SER A 409 18.94 12.03 -6.98
C SER A 409 19.43 10.63 -7.35
N PHE A 410 19.93 9.90 -6.36
CA PHE A 410 20.07 8.46 -6.52
C PHE A 410 18.70 7.79 -6.43
N ILE A 411 18.41 6.85 -7.33
CA ILE A 411 17.12 6.17 -7.39
C ILE A 411 17.32 4.70 -7.06
N ASN A 412 16.58 4.19 -6.07
CA ASN A 412 16.52 2.75 -5.84
C ASN A 412 15.50 2.12 -6.80
N PHE A 413 15.96 1.22 -7.66
CA PHE A 413 15.13 0.51 -8.63
C PHE A 413 15.55 -0.96 -8.68
N GLY A 414 14.59 -1.88 -8.49
CA GLY A 414 14.89 -3.32 -8.47
C GLY A 414 15.91 -3.75 -7.40
N GLY A 415 16.05 -2.98 -6.31
CA GLY A 415 17.07 -3.22 -5.27
C GLY A 415 18.47 -2.69 -5.60
N GLN A 416 18.64 -2.07 -6.77
CA GLN A 416 19.89 -1.44 -7.19
C GLN A 416 19.82 0.09 -7.05
N LEU A 417 20.95 0.70 -6.72
CA LEU A 417 21.08 2.16 -6.66
C LEU A 417 21.53 2.70 -8.02
N LEU A 418 20.67 3.46 -8.68
CA LEU A 418 20.96 4.13 -9.95
C LEU A 418 21.53 5.53 -9.67
N PRO A 419 22.82 5.80 -9.99
CA PRO A 419 23.48 7.06 -9.64
C PRO A 419 23.12 8.22 -10.57
N TYR A 420 22.60 7.93 -11.76
CA TYR A 420 22.28 8.92 -12.80
C TYR A 420 20.77 9.14 -12.95
N GLY A 421 20.03 9.09 -11.84
CA GLY A 421 18.59 9.29 -11.83
C GLY A 421 18.17 10.75 -11.99
N VAL A 422 17.14 10.99 -12.79
CA VAL A 422 16.37 12.23 -12.77
C VAL A 422 14.90 11.91 -12.63
N SER A 423 14.23 12.61 -11.73
CA SER A 423 12.78 12.57 -11.54
C SER A 423 12.19 13.89 -12.01
N VAL A 424 11.07 13.79 -12.72
CA VAL A 424 10.34 14.92 -13.27
C VAL A 424 8.90 14.85 -12.75
N GLY A 425 8.42 15.93 -12.13
CA GLY A 425 7.08 15.99 -11.56
C GLY A 425 6.29 17.15 -12.13
N SER A 426 5.10 16.87 -12.68
CA SER A 426 4.24 17.90 -13.27
C SER A 426 3.14 18.38 -12.33
N ILE A 427 2.61 19.57 -12.60
CA ILE A 427 1.42 20.11 -11.92
C ILE A 427 0.13 19.33 -12.22
N SER A 428 0.13 18.41 -13.20
CA SER A 428 -1.01 17.51 -13.43
C SER A 428 -1.01 16.33 -12.44
N GLY A 429 0.05 16.16 -11.64
CA GLY A 429 0.21 15.07 -10.69
C GLY A 429 0.70 13.78 -11.33
N ILE A 430 1.20 13.84 -12.57
CA ILE A 430 1.92 12.73 -13.19
C ILE A 430 3.41 13.02 -13.09
N ASN A 431 4.15 12.02 -12.64
CA ASN A 431 5.56 12.12 -12.38
C ASN A 431 6.27 10.92 -13.00
N TYR A 432 7.55 11.07 -13.33
CA TYR A 432 8.34 9.97 -13.88
C TYR A 432 9.81 10.08 -13.53
N SER A 433 10.53 8.97 -13.69
CA SER A 433 11.98 8.91 -13.53
C SER A 433 12.65 8.34 -14.76
N VAL A 434 13.80 8.91 -15.12
CA VAL A 434 14.66 8.46 -16.22
C VAL A 434 16.03 8.12 -15.66
N ASN A 435 16.61 7.00 -16.11
CA ASN A 435 18.02 6.72 -15.91
C ASN A 435 18.83 7.40 -17.03
N LEU A 436 19.57 8.44 -16.68
CA LEU A 436 20.38 9.22 -17.64
C LEU A 436 21.61 8.46 -18.16
N ALA A 437 21.94 7.29 -17.60
CA ALA A 437 23.03 6.45 -18.12
C ALA A 437 22.67 5.76 -19.44
N ASN A 438 21.39 5.53 -19.70
CA ASN A 438 20.91 4.74 -20.84
C ASN A 438 19.60 5.26 -21.47
N GLY A 439 19.03 6.34 -20.95
CA GLY A 439 17.78 6.93 -21.44
C GLY A 439 16.51 6.15 -21.10
N ALA A 440 16.59 5.17 -20.21
CA ALA A 440 15.44 4.34 -19.83
C ALA A 440 14.44 5.13 -18.99
N LEU A 441 13.16 5.10 -19.38
CA LEU A 441 12.04 5.52 -18.54
C LEU A 441 11.79 4.38 -17.54
N ILE A 442 12.34 4.50 -16.34
CA ILE A 442 12.38 3.41 -15.36
C ILE A 442 11.09 3.28 -14.55
N ARG A 443 10.37 4.39 -14.36
CA ARG A 443 9.17 4.44 -13.53
C ARG A 443 8.31 5.64 -13.90
N SER A 444 7.00 5.50 -13.72
CA SER A 444 6.02 6.59 -13.73
C SER A 444 5.09 6.47 -12.52
N TRP A 445 4.54 7.58 -12.00
CA TRP A 445 3.58 7.53 -10.90
C TRP A 445 2.59 8.70 -10.91
N LYS A 446 1.46 8.50 -10.24
CA LYS A 446 0.40 9.51 -10.08
C LYS A 446 0.25 9.93 -8.63
N GLY A 447 0.02 11.21 -8.38
CA GLY A 447 -0.12 11.80 -7.04
C GLY A 447 1.09 12.64 -6.66
N LEU A 448 1.39 12.66 -5.37
CA LEU A 448 2.50 13.43 -4.80
C LEU A 448 3.86 13.04 -5.41
N PHE A 449 4.73 14.02 -5.62
CA PHE A 449 5.97 13.88 -6.37
C PHE A 449 7.04 13.09 -5.60
N LEU A 450 7.84 13.72 -4.72
CA LEU A 450 8.95 13.02 -4.06
C LEU A 450 9.01 13.26 -2.56
N ASN A 451 9.32 12.19 -1.83
CA ASN A 451 9.85 12.26 -0.49
C ASN A 451 11.38 12.33 -0.58
N VAL A 452 11.93 13.47 -0.18
CA VAL A 452 13.36 13.78 -0.19
C VAL A 452 13.97 13.80 1.21
N THR A 453 13.22 13.34 2.23
CA THR A 453 13.72 13.14 3.60
C THR A 453 15.02 12.35 3.64
N PRO A 454 15.19 11.22 2.91
CA PRO A 454 16.43 10.47 2.95
C PRO A 454 17.63 11.27 2.41
N MET A 455 17.41 12.32 1.61
CA MET A 455 18.47 13.21 1.12
C MET A 455 18.79 14.32 2.11
N TRP A 456 17.77 14.94 2.69
CA TRP A 456 17.90 16.24 3.34
C TRP A 456 17.82 16.20 4.86
N LEU A 457 17.38 15.08 5.44
CA LEU A 457 17.41 14.90 6.88
C LEU A 457 18.78 14.36 7.34
N SER A 458 19.43 15.13 8.22
CA SER A 458 20.75 14.79 8.77
C SER A 458 21.80 14.61 7.66
N ARG A 459 22.63 13.56 7.71
CA ARG A 459 23.67 13.31 6.69
C ARG A 459 23.12 12.77 5.37
N GLY A 460 21.87 12.30 5.36
CA GLY A 460 21.20 11.71 4.21
C GLY A 460 21.93 10.52 3.57
N ASN A 461 21.29 9.89 2.58
CA ASN A 461 21.87 8.86 1.72
C ASN A 461 21.79 9.23 0.22
N GLY A 462 21.32 10.44 -0.10
CA GLY A 462 21.20 10.95 -1.47
C GLY A 462 20.04 10.36 -2.29
N THR A 463 19.13 9.59 -1.67
CA THR A 463 17.99 8.96 -2.37
C THR A 463 16.68 9.72 -2.20
N SER A 464 15.88 9.79 -3.27
CA SER A 464 14.48 10.23 -3.20
C SER A 464 13.53 9.07 -3.49
N THR A 465 12.34 9.09 -2.90
CA THR A 465 11.32 8.05 -3.11
C THR A 465 9.99 8.65 -3.59
N PRO A 466 9.31 8.05 -4.58
CA PRO A 466 7.96 8.47 -4.99
C PRO A 466 6.96 8.48 -3.82
N MET A 467 6.00 9.41 -3.85
CA MET A 467 4.95 9.54 -2.84
C MET A 467 3.52 9.19 -3.33
N GLY A 468 3.40 8.74 -4.58
CA GLY A 468 2.13 8.42 -5.23
C GLY A 468 1.97 6.95 -5.63
N SER A 469 0.98 6.69 -6.48
CA SER A 469 0.69 5.37 -7.07
C SER A 469 1.67 5.06 -8.20
N VAL A 470 2.60 4.13 -7.91
CA VAL A 470 3.76 3.82 -8.76
C VAL A 470 3.45 2.74 -9.81
N LEU A 471 3.97 2.96 -11.01
CA LEU A 471 4.17 1.97 -12.07
C LEU A 471 5.67 1.85 -12.36
N ASP A 472 6.24 0.70 -12.03
CA ASP A 472 7.59 0.33 -12.45
C ASP A 472 7.60 -0.14 -13.91
N LEU A 473 8.64 0.26 -14.63
CA LEU A 473 8.87 -0.12 -16.01
C LEU A 473 10.17 -0.91 -16.10
N SER A 474 11.14 -0.49 -16.92
CA SER A 474 12.39 -1.21 -17.13
C SER A 474 13.57 -0.26 -17.18
N ASP A 475 14.70 -0.69 -16.60
CA ASP A 475 16.00 0.01 -16.72
C ASP A 475 16.82 -0.44 -17.95
N ALA A 476 16.22 -1.21 -18.86
CA ALA A 476 16.90 -1.60 -20.09
C ALA A 476 16.85 -0.45 -21.12
N PRO A 477 17.93 -0.21 -21.89
CA PRO A 477 17.97 0.81 -22.95
C PRO A 477 16.79 0.67 -23.91
N GLN A 478 16.11 1.76 -24.25
CA GLN A 478 14.92 1.71 -25.11
C GLN A 478 15.21 1.97 -26.58
N VAL A 479 16.32 2.62 -26.92
CA VAL A 479 16.79 2.78 -28.31
C VAL A 479 17.78 1.66 -28.66
N SER A 480 17.70 1.13 -29.88
CA SER A 480 18.55 0.07 -30.42
C SER A 480 18.76 0.22 -31.93
N ALA A 481 19.75 -0.49 -32.49
CA ALA A 481 19.96 -0.53 -33.94
C ALA A 481 18.85 -1.31 -34.65
N VAL A 482 18.50 -0.89 -35.87
CA VAL A 482 17.56 -1.62 -36.75
C VAL A 482 18.11 -3.03 -37.02
N GLY A 483 17.26 -4.06 -36.91
CA GLY A 483 17.67 -5.46 -37.05
C GLY A 483 18.30 -6.09 -35.80
N GLY A 484 18.30 -5.41 -34.65
CA GLY A 484 18.55 -6.03 -33.34
C GLY A 484 20.00 -6.41 -33.00
N LYS A 485 21.00 -5.92 -33.74
CA LYS A 485 22.42 -6.07 -33.41
C LYS A 485 22.82 -5.18 -32.21
N ALA A 486 23.96 -5.52 -31.58
CA ALA A 486 24.45 -4.94 -30.32
C ALA A 486 24.54 -3.39 -30.29
N ALA A 487 24.50 -2.87 -29.05
CA ALA A 487 24.28 -1.49 -28.65
C ALA A 487 25.17 -0.44 -29.36
N GLY A 488 24.53 0.59 -29.91
CA GLY A 488 25.18 1.88 -30.08
C GLY A 488 25.50 2.48 -28.70
N ASN A 489 26.57 3.26 -28.61
CA ASN A 489 26.92 3.95 -27.36
C ASN A 489 25.87 5.04 -27.09
N TYR A 490 25.05 4.87 -26.05
CA TYR A 490 24.20 5.94 -25.53
C TYR A 490 25.07 6.98 -24.83
N LEU A 491 24.94 8.24 -25.22
CA LEU A 491 25.66 9.34 -24.60
C LEU A 491 24.73 10.55 -24.45
N LEU A 492 24.39 10.86 -23.20
CA LEU A 492 23.64 12.07 -22.87
C LEU A 492 24.43 13.32 -23.26
N LYS A 493 23.75 14.26 -23.93
CA LYS A 493 24.26 15.60 -24.27
C LYS A 493 23.68 16.71 -23.40
N GLY A 494 22.59 16.43 -22.68
CA GLY A 494 21.94 17.35 -21.76
C GLY A 494 20.43 17.27 -21.88
N TYR A 495 19.74 18.33 -21.50
CA TYR A 495 18.33 18.53 -21.79
C TYR A 495 18.05 20.02 -21.97
N LYS A 496 17.03 20.34 -22.76
CA LYS A 496 16.41 21.66 -22.85
C LYS A 496 15.04 21.61 -22.18
N VAL A 497 14.52 22.75 -21.74
CA VAL A 497 13.18 22.84 -21.14
C VAL A 497 12.28 23.75 -21.99
N ASP A 498 10.98 23.47 -22.00
CA ASP A 498 9.97 24.37 -22.57
C ASP A 498 9.46 25.39 -21.54
N ASP A 499 8.50 26.23 -21.93
CA ASP A 499 7.92 27.28 -21.07
C ASP A 499 7.22 26.75 -19.82
N ASN A 500 6.87 25.46 -19.78
CA ASN A 500 6.29 24.78 -18.62
C ASN A 500 7.34 23.98 -17.83
N ASN A 501 8.62 24.19 -18.14
CA ASN A 501 9.78 23.50 -17.59
C ASN A 501 9.79 21.98 -17.88
N ASN A 502 9.09 21.51 -18.91
CA ASN A 502 9.16 20.09 -19.30
C ASN A 502 10.47 19.80 -20.05
N PRO A 503 11.24 18.79 -19.63
CA PRO A 503 12.51 18.49 -20.29
C PRO A 503 12.33 17.74 -21.61
N THR A 504 13.19 18.11 -22.57
CA THR A 504 13.53 17.30 -23.74
C THR A 504 14.98 16.88 -23.60
N PHE A 505 15.22 15.58 -23.40
CA PHE A 505 16.55 15.01 -23.25
C PHE A 505 17.23 14.91 -24.61
N LEU A 506 18.51 15.28 -24.65
CA LEU A 506 19.32 15.28 -25.86
C LEU A 506 20.39 14.19 -25.69
N TYR A 507 20.50 13.26 -26.63
CA TYR A 507 21.51 12.21 -26.57
C TYR A 507 21.96 11.78 -27.96
N THR A 508 23.11 11.09 -28.02
CA THR A 508 23.52 10.36 -29.23
C THR A 508 23.42 8.87 -28.98
N PHE A 509 23.02 8.10 -29.99
CA PHE A 509 23.04 6.65 -29.98
C PHE A 509 23.55 6.14 -31.32
N GLY A 510 24.60 5.31 -31.30
CA GLY A 510 25.19 4.79 -32.55
C GLY A 510 25.72 5.88 -33.49
N GLY A 511 26.08 7.05 -32.95
CA GLY A 511 26.54 8.22 -33.71
C GLY A 511 25.43 9.20 -34.12
N ALA A 512 24.17 8.76 -34.22
CA ALA A 512 23.04 9.62 -34.55
C ALA A 512 22.55 10.41 -33.33
N GLY A 513 22.13 11.67 -33.54
CA GLY A 513 21.56 12.55 -32.51
C GLY A 513 20.05 12.37 -32.36
N PHE A 514 19.56 12.49 -31.12
CA PHE A 514 18.14 12.32 -30.77
C PHE A 514 17.67 13.34 -29.73
N GLN A 515 16.40 13.71 -29.87
CA GLN A 515 15.62 14.49 -28.91
C GLN A 515 14.50 13.61 -28.36
N ASP A 516 14.41 13.50 -27.04
CA ASP A 516 13.45 12.65 -26.35
C ASP A 516 12.66 13.46 -25.33
N ARG A 517 11.41 13.70 -25.70
CA ARG A 517 10.48 14.56 -24.97
C ARG A 517 9.44 13.70 -24.28
N ILE A 518 9.40 13.76 -22.95
CA ILE A 518 8.46 13.01 -22.10
C ILE A 518 7.57 14.02 -21.39
N VAL A 519 6.30 14.08 -21.78
CA VAL A 519 5.34 15.10 -21.33
C VAL A 519 4.10 14.42 -20.78
N PRO A 520 3.73 14.71 -19.54
CA PRO A 520 2.44 14.30 -19.01
C PRO A 520 1.28 15.01 -19.70
N ASP A 521 0.20 14.25 -19.92
CA ASP A 521 -1.05 14.84 -20.36
C ASP A 521 -1.66 15.76 -19.28
N SER A 522 -2.31 16.83 -19.75
CA SER A 522 -2.91 17.85 -18.88
C SER A 522 -4.12 17.34 -18.11
N SER A 523 -4.80 16.30 -18.62
CA SER A 523 -5.89 15.61 -17.93
C SER A 523 -5.41 14.62 -16.86
N GLY A 524 -4.10 14.43 -16.69
CA GLY A 524 -3.53 13.58 -15.63
C GLY A 524 -3.74 12.08 -15.88
N ARG A 525 -3.98 11.67 -17.13
CA ARG A 525 -4.31 10.29 -17.47
C ARG A 525 -3.15 9.47 -18.04
N TYR A 526 -2.31 10.05 -18.89
CA TYR A 526 -1.26 9.33 -19.58
C TYR A 526 0.03 10.14 -19.70
N LEU A 527 1.12 9.46 -20.02
CA LEU A 527 2.43 10.06 -20.27
C LEU A 527 2.78 9.87 -21.75
N ASP A 528 2.95 10.96 -22.47
CA ASP A 528 3.40 10.92 -23.86
C ASP A 528 4.91 10.97 -23.92
N ARG A 529 5.50 10.12 -24.78
CA ARG A 529 6.90 10.18 -25.14
C ARG A 529 7.06 10.31 -26.64
N THR A 530 7.81 11.32 -27.04
CA THR A 530 8.17 11.60 -28.43
C THR A 530 9.67 11.53 -28.59
N VAL A 531 10.15 10.62 -29.44
CA VAL A 531 11.56 10.48 -29.81
C VAL A 531 11.72 10.97 -31.24
N MET A 532 12.64 11.89 -31.47
CA MET A 532 12.94 12.47 -32.78
C MET A 532 14.43 12.34 -33.07
N ALA A 533 14.79 11.86 -34.25
CA ALA A 533 16.16 11.94 -34.74
C ALA A 533 16.46 13.37 -35.20
N ASP A 534 17.70 13.81 -35.02
CA ASP A 534 18.13 15.14 -35.46
C ASP A 534 18.26 15.22 -36.98
N GLU A 535 18.62 14.11 -37.63
CA GLU A 535 18.79 14.00 -39.08
C GLU A 535 17.61 13.28 -39.74
N LYS A 536 17.09 13.86 -40.82
CA LYS A 536 16.01 13.26 -41.62
C LYS A 536 16.50 12.02 -42.38
N GLY A 537 15.66 11.01 -42.50
CA GLY A 537 15.99 9.69 -43.02
C GLY A 537 16.60 8.74 -41.99
N THR A 538 16.75 9.17 -40.73
CA THR A 538 17.34 8.32 -39.69
C THR A 538 16.35 7.26 -39.27
N SER A 539 16.69 6.00 -39.54
CA SER A 539 15.93 4.83 -39.06
C SER A 539 16.50 4.33 -37.74
N PHE A 540 15.63 4.04 -36.79
CA PHE A 540 16.01 3.52 -35.49
C PHE A 540 14.97 2.53 -34.96
N ARG A 541 15.41 1.65 -34.07
CA ARG A 541 14.54 0.71 -33.39
C ARG A 541 14.32 1.14 -31.95
N PHE A 542 13.07 1.08 -31.50
CA PHE A 542 12.71 1.48 -30.14
C PHE A 542 11.86 0.41 -29.44
N ILE A 543 12.16 0.14 -28.16
CA ILE A 543 11.41 -0.77 -27.31
C ILE A 543 10.49 0.07 -26.42
N LEU A 544 9.20 0.05 -26.74
CA LEU A 544 8.15 0.80 -26.05
C LEU A 544 7.91 0.25 -24.64
N ALA A 545 7.91 -1.08 -24.50
CA ALA A 545 7.70 -1.77 -23.24
C ALA A 545 8.35 -3.16 -23.23
N ARG A 546 8.57 -3.67 -22.02
CA ARG A 546 9.04 -5.02 -21.74
C ARG A 546 8.15 -5.63 -20.67
N GLY A 547 7.84 -6.91 -20.77
CA GLY A 547 7.04 -7.61 -19.78
C GLY A 547 7.15 -9.12 -19.92
N SER A 548 6.57 -9.83 -18.97
CA SER A 548 6.34 -11.27 -19.07
C SER A 548 5.21 -11.59 -20.06
N GLU A 549 4.23 -10.70 -20.17
CA GLU A 549 3.11 -10.79 -21.08
C GLU A 549 2.83 -9.44 -21.75
N ILE A 550 2.63 -9.46 -23.06
CA ILE A 550 2.15 -8.32 -23.84
C ILE A 550 1.06 -8.85 -24.77
N THR A 551 -0.11 -8.21 -24.74
CA THR A 551 -1.26 -8.59 -25.59
C THR A 551 -1.80 -7.37 -26.32
N GLU A 552 -2.03 -7.50 -27.62
CA GLU A 552 -2.73 -6.48 -28.40
C GLU A 552 -4.22 -6.48 -28.04
N GLN A 553 -4.77 -5.28 -27.92
CA GLN A 553 -6.15 -4.99 -27.55
C GLN A 553 -6.82 -4.16 -28.66
N PRO A 554 -8.16 -4.09 -28.70
CA PRO A 554 -8.87 -3.20 -29.60
C PRO A 554 -8.36 -1.74 -29.53
N GLY A 555 -8.49 -1.00 -30.62
CA GLY A 555 -8.09 0.42 -30.66
C GLY A 555 -6.58 0.67 -30.70
N GLY A 556 -5.75 -0.35 -31.01
CA GLY A 556 -4.30 -0.22 -31.12
C GLY A 556 -3.57 -0.08 -29.77
N LEU A 557 -4.20 -0.62 -28.72
CA LEU A 557 -3.65 -0.68 -27.36
C LEU A 557 -2.85 -1.98 -27.17
N PHE A 558 -1.80 -1.92 -26.35
CA PHE A 558 -1.05 -3.10 -25.93
C PHE A 558 -1.03 -3.16 -24.41
N LEU A 559 -1.65 -4.18 -23.82
CA LEU A 559 -1.65 -4.42 -22.39
C LEU A 559 -0.37 -5.16 -22.00
N VAL A 560 0.41 -4.58 -21.08
CA VAL A 560 1.68 -5.12 -20.58
C VAL A 560 1.50 -5.61 -19.15
N ASP A 561 1.76 -6.89 -18.92
CA ASP A 561 1.66 -7.60 -17.63
C ASP A 561 0.32 -7.42 -16.88
N GLY A 562 -0.74 -7.03 -17.59
CA GLY A 562 -2.02 -6.68 -16.99
C GLY A 562 -2.00 -5.40 -16.13
N GLN A 563 -0.94 -4.58 -16.23
CA GLN A 563 -0.70 -3.44 -15.35
C GLN A 563 -0.88 -2.07 -16.02
N PHE A 564 -0.55 -1.95 -17.30
CA PHE A 564 -0.65 -0.70 -18.04
C PHE A 564 -0.79 -0.96 -19.54
N PHE A 565 -1.26 0.05 -20.26
CA PHE A 565 -1.34 0.03 -21.71
C PHE A 565 -0.27 0.92 -22.36
N ILE A 566 0.20 0.49 -23.52
CA ILE A 566 0.90 1.32 -24.49
C ILE A 566 -0.03 1.62 -25.66
N ARG A 567 -0.05 2.88 -26.10
CA ARG A 567 -0.73 3.30 -27.34
C ARG A 567 0.27 3.96 -28.27
N LEU A 568 0.51 3.36 -29.44
CA LEU A 568 1.33 3.98 -30.48
C LEU A 568 0.52 5.08 -31.18
N LYS A 569 1.07 6.30 -31.24
CA LYS A 569 0.44 7.45 -31.91
C LYS A 569 1.04 7.72 -33.29
N GLU A 570 2.35 7.52 -33.43
CA GLU A 570 3.12 7.82 -34.64
C GLU A 570 4.41 7.00 -34.65
N GLY A 571 4.97 6.69 -35.82
CA GLY A 571 6.34 6.16 -35.93
C GLY A 571 6.47 4.71 -36.39
N GLY A 572 5.47 4.16 -37.09
CA GLY A 572 5.55 2.83 -37.70
C GLY A 572 4.52 1.85 -37.14
N ARG A 573 4.84 0.55 -37.19
CA ARG A 573 4.00 -0.53 -36.64
C ARG A 573 4.69 -1.17 -35.45
N ALA A 574 3.96 -1.32 -34.35
CA ALA A 574 4.44 -2.07 -33.20
C ALA A 574 4.37 -3.59 -33.45
N ALA A 575 5.38 -4.31 -33.00
CA ALA A 575 5.47 -5.76 -33.04
C ALA A 575 5.80 -6.30 -31.65
N ILE A 576 5.17 -7.43 -31.30
CA ILE A 576 5.48 -8.16 -30.07
C ILE A 576 6.52 -9.22 -30.43
N GLU A 577 7.66 -9.19 -29.75
CA GLU A 577 8.75 -10.14 -29.91
C GLU A 577 8.99 -10.89 -28.61
N ASP A 578 9.43 -12.15 -28.70
CA ASP A 578 9.89 -12.91 -27.55
C ASP A 578 11.42 -13.03 -27.63
N LYS A 579 12.11 -12.60 -26.57
CA LYS A 579 13.55 -12.76 -26.41
C LYS A 579 13.83 -13.40 -25.07
N ASP A 580 14.20 -14.67 -25.10
CA ASP A 580 14.56 -15.47 -23.92
C ASP A 580 13.49 -15.42 -22.80
N GLY A 581 12.21 -15.46 -23.18
CA GLY A 581 11.08 -15.44 -22.25
C GLY A 581 10.66 -14.04 -21.79
N VAL A 582 11.29 -12.97 -22.30
CA VAL A 582 10.86 -11.59 -22.11
C VAL A 582 10.17 -11.11 -23.38
N LYS A 583 8.92 -10.67 -23.25
CA LYS A 583 8.19 -10.05 -24.36
C LYS A 583 8.59 -8.59 -24.50
N LEU A 584 8.88 -8.18 -25.73
CA LEU A 584 9.24 -6.82 -26.10
C LEU A 584 8.18 -6.26 -27.03
N LEU A 585 7.68 -5.06 -26.74
CA LEU A 585 6.89 -4.28 -27.69
C LEU A 585 7.84 -3.34 -28.44
N ALA A 586 8.17 -3.68 -29.68
CA ALA A 586 9.18 -2.99 -30.47
C ALA A 586 8.56 -2.24 -31.66
N VAL A 587 9.19 -1.14 -32.06
CA VAL A 587 8.86 -0.37 -33.27
C VAL A 587 10.15 -0.05 -34.01
N ASP A 588 10.17 -0.30 -35.31
CA ASP A 588 11.15 0.29 -36.22
C ASP A 588 10.57 1.58 -36.79
N ALA A 589 11.16 2.72 -36.44
CA ALA A 589 10.69 4.05 -36.76
C ALA A 589 11.68 4.77 -37.69
N SER A 590 11.17 5.75 -38.45
CA SER A 590 11.97 6.70 -39.23
C SER A 590 11.67 8.11 -38.75
N ASP A 591 12.71 8.88 -38.45
CA ASP A 591 12.69 10.29 -38.01
C ASP A 591 11.99 10.57 -36.68
N ARG A 592 10.83 9.97 -36.41
CA ARG A 592 9.97 10.31 -35.29
C ARG A 592 9.14 9.13 -34.82
N LEU A 593 8.96 9.04 -33.50
CA LEU A 593 8.14 8.06 -32.80
C LEU A 593 7.38 8.77 -31.68
N THR A 594 6.06 8.59 -31.60
CA THR A 594 5.23 9.11 -30.51
C THR A 594 4.37 7.99 -29.94
N TYR A 595 4.37 7.80 -28.62
CA TYR A 595 3.51 6.83 -27.95
C TYR A 595 3.09 7.31 -26.56
N SER A 596 2.01 6.73 -26.02
CA SER A 596 1.52 6.99 -24.68
C SER A 596 1.70 5.78 -23.77
N VAL A 597 2.07 6.02 -22.51
CA VAL A 597 1.94 5.08 -21.40
C VAL A 597 0.67 5.44 -20.62
N ILE A 598 -0.22 4.47 -20.42
CA ILE A 598 -1.55 4.66 -19.83
C ILE A 598 -1.72 3.65 -18.69
N TRP A 599 -1.84 4.11 -17.44
CA TRP A 599 -1.92 3.24 -16.27
C TRP A 599 -2.81 3.77 -15.17
#